data_AF-A0A1I7RMR0-F1
#
_entry.id   AF-A0A1I7RMR0-F1
#
_cell.length_a   1.000
_cell.length_b   1.000
_cell.length_c   1.000
_cell.angle_alpha   90.00
_cell.angle_beta   90.00
_cell.angle_gamma   90.00
#
_symmetry.space_group_name_H-M   'P 1'
#
loop_
_entity.id
_entity.type
_entity.pdbx_description
1 polymer ?
#
loop_
_entity_poly.entity_id
_entity_poly.type
_entity_poly.pdbx_seq_one_letter_code
_entity_poly.pdbx_strand_id
1 'polypeptide(L)'
;MRIIFFFSCLVLAISAYTQRRLTAEERAAILNQHNMYKRKVANGQQEARDGKLPTAADMRAYEYDVSIEDLAFEWASNCVWKHSSDHGGENIYAVSGEDNVTAIAISSVDSWFSEVKGFNVSNVADFEVDPNVVTGHFTQVIWGKSYRLGCAIAHCSSIENLSSGFDNGYFAVCNYEDRGNYISWPVYTSGDICSKCPDGTTCEDSLCVLPLESTTASVQSTTEEYSVQSTTEEYPVQSTTEEYSTQSTTEEGSGEEGGVTGTTVGPDNVKIF
;
A
#
# COMPACT_ATOMS: atom_id res chain seq x y z
N MET A 1 20.66 62.26 -5.42
CA MET A 1 19.83 61.46 -4.50
C MET A 1 19.60 60.09 -5.15
N ARG A 2 20.36 59.06 -4.76
CA ARG A 2 20.26 57.70 -5.33
C ARG A 2 19.35 56.88 -4.44
N ILE A 3 18.19 56.48 -4.97
CA ILE A 3 17.22 55.61 -4.28
C ILE A 3 17.67 54.17 -4.50
N ILE A 4 18.15 53.53 -3.44
CA ILE A 4 18.52 52.11 -3.44
C ILE A 4 17.26 51.36 -3.03
N PHE A 5 16.66 50.61 -3.98
CA PHE A 5 15.56 49.69 -3.68
C PHE A 5 16.15 48.40 -3.11
N PHE A 6 15.98 48.19 -1.80
CA PHE A 6 16.21 46.88 -1.19
C PHE A 6 15.03 45.97 -1.55
N PHE A 7 15.20 45.14 -2.59
CA PHE A 7 14.38 43.97 -2.78
C PHE A 7 14.74 42.97 -1.67
N SER A 8 13.99 43.03 -0.57
CA SER A 8 13.98 41.95 0.42
C SER A 8 13.40 40.72 -0.27
N CYS A 9 14.27 39.83 -0.73
CA CYS A 9 13.88 38.50 -1.16
C CYS A 9 13.52 37.72 0.11
N LEU A 10 12.25 37.80 0.52
CA LEU A 10 11.70 36.91 1.54
C LEU A 10 11.67 35.51 0.91
N VAL A 11 12.77 34.78 1.05
CA VAL A 11 12.79 33.34 0.78
C VAL A 11 11.89 32.73 1.84
N LEU A 12 10.62 32.50 1.51
CA LEU A 12 9.79 31.57 2.25
C LEU A 12 10.47 30.22 2.10
N ALA A 13 11.24 29.83 3.10
CA ALA A 13 11.65 28.45 3.26
C ALA A 13 10.35 27.67 3.48
N ILE A 14 9.75 27.19 2.39
CA ILE A 14 8.76 26.13 2.47
C ILE A 14 9.53 24.98 3.10
N SER A 15 9.22 24.69 4.37
CA SER A 15 9.62 23.46 5.01
C SER A 15 8.95 22.34 4.20
N ALA A 16 9.57 21.93 3.09
CA ALA A 16 9.27 20.67 2.46
C ALA A 16 9.57 19.63 3.53
N TYR A 17 8.50 19.03 4.08
CA TYR A 17 8.67 17.84 4.89
C TYR A 17 9.46 16.87 4.02
N THR A 18 10.63 16.45 4.49
CA THR A 18 11.39 15.40 3.80
C THR A 18 10.56 14.14 3.91
N GLN A 19 9.80 13.83 2.87
CA GLN A 19 9.04 12.59 2.80
C GLN A 19 10.03 11.43 2.81
N ARG A 20 9.70 10.38 3.56
CA ARG A 20 10.48 9.15 3.57
C ARG A 20 9.70 8.02 2.94
N ARG A 21 10.43 7.07 2.37
CA ARG A 21 9.87 5.82 1.89
C ARG A 21 9.45 4.92 3.04
N LEU A 22 8.60 3.95 2.74
CA LEU A 22 8.23 2.93 3.71
C LEU A 22 9.45 2.08 4.09
N THR A 23 9.50 1.67 5.36
CA THR A 23 10.46 0.67 5.83
C THR A 23 10.06 -0.72 5.33
N ALA A 24 10.95 -1.71 5.44
CA ALA A 24 10.60 -3.09 5.10
C ALA A 24 9.43 -3.63 5.94
N GLU A 25 9.34 -3.23 7.21
CA GLU A 25 8.26 -3.61 8.11
C GLU A 25 6.92 -2.99 7.68
N GLU A 26 6.90 -1.71 7.33
CA GLU A 26 5.70 -1.01 6.86
C GLU A 26 5.20 -1.57 5.52
N ARG A 27 6.12 -1.88 4.60
CA ARG A 27 5.80 -2.59 3.35
C ARG A 27 5.18 -3.95 3.63
N ALA A 28 5.76 -4.71 4.55
CA ALA A 28 5.24 -6.01 4.94
C ALA A 28 3.85 -5.89 5.58
N ALA A 29 3.63 -4.91 6.45
CA ALA A 29 2.34 -4.69 7.09
C ALA A 29 1.23 -4.43 6.08
N ILE A 30 1.42 -3.50 5.15
CA ILE A 30 0.40 -3.18 4.15
C ILE A 30 0.18 -4.34 3.16
N LEU A 31 1.24 -5.03 2.74
CA LEU A 31 1.14 -6.20 1.87
C LEU A 31 0.37 -7.34 2.54
N ASN A 32 0.70 -7.65 3.79
CA ASN A 32 0.08 -8.71 4.55
C ASN A 32 -1.40 -8.43 4.78
N GLN A 33 -1.78 -7.16 5.04
CA GLN A 33 -3.17 -6.78 5.22
C GLN A 33 -4.00 -6.99 3.94
N HIS A 34 -3.46 -6.61 2.78
CA HIS A 34 -4.11 -6.88 1.49
C HIS A 34 -4.29 -8.38 1.25
N ASN A 35 -3.23 -9.17 1.43
CA ASN A 35 -3.26 -10.61 1.18
C ASN A 35 -4.16 -11.36 2.18
N MET A 36 -4.25 -10.89 3.43
CA MET A 36 -5.18 -11.43 4.42
C MET A 36 -6.65 -11.24 3.97
N TYR A 37 -7.00 -10.06 3.46
CA TYR A 37 -8.35 -9.82 2.92
C TYR A 37 -8.63 -10.57 1.63
N LYS A 38 -7.68 -10.63 0.69
CA LYS A 38 -7.81 -11.47 -0.51
C LYS A 38 -8.08 -12.92 -0.17
N ARG A 39 -7.35 -13.47 0.81
CA ARG A 39 -7.55 -14.83 1.29
C ARG A 39 -8.92 -15.05 1.92
N LYS A 40 -9.36 -14.11 2.76
CA LYS A 40 -10.70 -14.15 3.37
C LYS A 40 -11.79 -14.23 2.30
N VAL A 41 -11.69 -13.41 1.26
CA VAL A 41 -12.63 -13.43 0.13
C VAL A 41 -12.49 -14.69 -0.72
N ALA A 42 -11.27 -15.15 -1.02
CA ALA A 42 -11.04 -16.36 -1.80
C ALA A 42 -11.63 -17.61 -1.15
N ASN A 43 -11.58 -17.69 0.19
CA ASN A 43 -12.23 -18.74 0.99
C ASN A 43 -13.75 -18.58 1.09
N GLY A 44 -14.32 -17.54 0.47
CA GLY A 44 -15.72 -17.19 0.58
C GLY A 44 -16.12 -16.84 2.00
N GLN A 45 -15.24 -16.31 2.86
CA GLN A 45 -15.55 -16.06 4.29
C GLN A 45 -16.07 -14.64 4.57
N GLN A 46 -16.37 -13.87 3.52
CA GLN A 46 -16.76 -12.47 3.64
C GLN A 46 -18.23 -12.27 3.29
N GLU A 47 -18.98 -11.62 4.18
CA GLU A 47 -20.33 -11.13 3.92
C GLU A 47 -20.27 -9.76 3.22
N ALA A 48 -21.08 -9.60 2.18
CA ALA A 48 -21.32 -8.33 1.50
C ALA A 48 -22.70 -7.78 1.88
N ARG A 49 -23.23 -6.81 1.13
CA ARG A 49 -24.50 -6.15 1.44
C ARG A 49 -25.69 -7.10 1.42
N ASP A 50 -25.74 -7.99 0.42
CA ASP A 50 -26.89 -8.82 0.06
C ASP A 50 -26.60 -10.33 0.17
N GLY A 51 -25.45 -10.70 0.74
CA GLY A 51 -25.11 -12.07 1.06
C GLY A 51 -23.61 -12.34 1.07
N LYS A 52 -23.26 -13.62 1.16
CA LYS A 52 -21.89 -14.09 1.24
C LYS A 52 -21.21 -14.06 -0.12
N LEU A 53 -19.99 -13.53 -0.18
CA LEU A 53 -19.17 -13.54 -1.39
C LEU A 53 -18.81 -14.99 -1.78
N PRO A 54 -18.86 -15.34 -3.08
CA PRO A 54 -18.48 -16.67 -3.55
C PRO A 54 -16.96 -16.89 -3.40
N THR A 55 -16.55 -18.16 -3.32
CA THR A 55 -15.13 -18.54 -3.37
C THR A 55 -14.49 -18.13 -4.70
N ALA A 56 -13.18 -17.86 -4.68
CA ALA A 56 -12.44 -17.41 -5.85
C ALA A 56 -11.55 -18.52 -6.45
N ALA A 57 -11.66 -18.72 -7.75
CA ALA A 57 -10.89 -19.71 -8.49
C ALA A 57 -9.50 -19.21 -8.92
N ASP A 58 -9.31 -17.90 -9.04
CA ASP A 58 -8.15 -17.28 -9.67
C ASP A 58 -7.54 -16.12 -8.85
N MET A 59 -7.83 -16.04 -7.55
CA MET A 59 -7.38 -14.93 -6.70
C MET A 59 -5.86 -14.95 -6.54
N ARG A 60 -5.15 -14.01 -7.19
CA ARG A 60 -3.70 -13.88 -7.06
C ARG A 60 -3.32 -13.16 -5.77
N ALA A 61 -2.27 -13.62 -5.11
CA ALA A 61 -1.63 -12.84 -4.06
C ALA A 61 -1.00 -11.58 -4.64
N TYR A 62 -0.98 -10.51 -3.85
CA TYR A 62 -0.10 -9.38 -4.11
C TYR A 62 1.33 -9.70 -3.73
N GLU A 63 2.25 -9.19 -4.54
CA GLU A 63 3.68 -9.08 -4.31
C GLU A 63 4.03 -7.59 -4.28
N TYR A 64 4.96 -7.22 -3.41
CA TYR A 64 5.37 -5.83 -3.27
C TYR A 64 6.38 -5.47 -4.35
N ASP A 65 6.10 -4.40 -5.10
CA ASP A 65 6.95 -3.89 -6.16
C ASP A 65 7.40 -2.47 -5.84
N VAL A 66 8.71 -2.30 -5.61
CA VAL A 66 9.29 -1.00 -5.24
C VAL A 66 9.19 0.01 -6.39
N SER A 67 9.14 -0.43 -7.64
CA SER A 67 8.95 0.48 -8.77
C SER A 67 7.53 1.05 -8.83
N ILE A 68 6.54 0.30 -8.34
CA ILE A 68 5.17 0.79 -8.17
C ILE A 68 5.07 1.70 -6.93
N GLU A 69 5.83 1.40 -5.86
CA GLU A 69 5.94 2.31 -4.71
C GLU A 69 6.49 3.68 -5.13
N ASP A 70 7.45 3.74 -6.08
CA ASP A 70 7.98 5.01 -6.58
C ASP A 70 6.87 5.94 -7.09
N LEU A 71 5.90 5.39 -7.83
CA LEU A 71 4.74 6.12 -8.34
C LEU A 71 3.84 6.61 -7.20
N ALA A 72 3.53 5.73 -6.24
CA ALA A 72 2.73 6.08 -5.07
C ALA A 72 3.42 7.17 -4.23
N PHE A 73 4.75 7.09 -4.07
CA PHE A 73 5.55 8.03 -3.31
C PHE A 73 5.61 9.40 -3.97
N GLU A 74 5.83 9.44 -5.29
CA GLU A 74 5.76 10.68 -6.07
C GLU A 74 4.40 11.36 -5.89
N TRP A 75 3.31 10.59 -5.96
CA TRP A 75 1.97 11.15 -5.82
C TRP A 75 1.65 11.61 -4.40
N ALA A 76 1.81 10.73 -3.40
CA ALA A 76 1.48 11.01 -2.01
C ALA A 76 2.22 12.24 -1.47
N SER A 77 3.44 12.47 -1.95
CA SER A 77 4.28 13.62 -1.56
C SER A 77 3.68 14.98 -1.94
N ASN A 78 2.73 15.04 -2.87
CA ASN A 78 2.05 16.28 -3.25
C ASN A 78 1.02 16.73 -2.21
N CYS A 79 0.57 15.85 -1.31
CA CYS A 79 -0.45 16.16 -0.31
C CYS A 79 -1.74 16.75 -0.91
N VAL A 80 -2.17 16.24 -2.07
CA VAL A 80 -3.41 16.67 -2.74
C VAL A 80 -4.43 15.53 -2.72
N TRP A 81 -5.60 15.77 -2.13
CA TRP A 81 -6.69 14.82 -2.04
C TRP A 81 -7.41 14.63 -3.38
N LYS A 82 -6.77 13.86 -4.26
CA LYS A 82 -7.30 13.41 -5.55
C LYS A 82 -6.45 12.24 -6.06
N HIS A 83 -7.00 11.47 -7.00
CA HIS A 83 -6.23 10.43 -7.69
C HIS A 83 -5.16 11.01 -8.64
N SER A 84 -4.07 10.26 -8.85
CA SER A 84 -2.90 10.68 -9.66
C SER A 84 -3.14 10.86 -11.15
N SER A 85 -4.22 10.28 -11.70
CA SER A 85 -4.53 10.16 -13.13
C SER A 85 -3.60 9.24 -13.95
N ASP A 86 -2.69 8.51 -13.29
CA ASP A 86 -1.74 7.59 -13.93
C ASP A 86 -2.32 6.20 -14.22
N HIS A 87 -1.62 5.44 -15.06
CA HIS A 87 -2.09 4.23 -15.77
C HIS A 87 -2.23 2.94 -14.93
N GLY A 88 -2.52 3.03 -13.63
CA GLY A 88 -2.69 1.88 -12.72
C GLY A 88 -4.03 1.88 -11.99
N GLY A 89 -4.28 0.83 -11.20
CA GLY A 89 -5.28 0.93 -10.13
C GLY A 89 -4.72 1.79 -8.99
N GLU A 90 -5.57 2.53 -8.28
CA GLU A 90 -5.13 3.39 -7.19
C GLU A 90 -6.19 3.49 -6.09
N ASN A 91 -5.75 3.35 -4.84
CA ASN A 91 -6.55 3.66 -3.67
C ASN A 91 -5.85 4.75 -2.85
N ILE A 92 -6.64 5.66 -2.27
CA ILE A 92 -6.13 6.74 -1.43
C ILE A 92 -6.85 6.80 -0.08
N TYR A 93 -6.15 7.25 0.95
CA TYR A 93 -6.65 7.32 2.32
C TYR A 93 -6.01 8.49 3.07
N ALA A 94 -6.76 9.12 3.96
CA ALA A 94 -6.26 10.22 4.80
C ALA A 94 -6.68 10.05 6.26
N VAL A 95 -5.76 10.37 7.16
CA VAL A 95 -5.96 10.32 8.62
C VAL A 95 -5.23 11.45 9.32
N SER A 96 -5.80 11.95 10.41
CA SER A 96 -5.15 12.84 11.37
C SER A 96 -5.29 12.28 12.79
N GLY A 97 -4.33 12.61 13.66
CA GLY A 97 -4.30 12.13 15.06
C GLY A 97 -3.71 10.73 15.25
N GLU A 98 -3.20 10.11 14.19
CA GLU A 98 -2.37 8.90 14.22
C GLU A 98 -1.04 9.22 13.54
N ASP A 99 0.08 8.80 14.13
CA ASP A 99 1.42 9.02 13.60
C ASP A 99 2.25 7.74 13.43
N ASN A 100 1.72 6.60 13.86
CA ASN A 100 2.31 5.30 13.62
C ASN A 100 2.02 4.85 12.18
N VAL A 101 3.01 4.98 11.31
CA VAL A 101 2.91 4.64 9.87
C VAL A 101 2.49 3.18 9.64
N THR A 102 2.91 2.23 10.48
CA THR A 102 2.46 0.83 10.40
C THR A 102 0.96 0.70 10.72
N ALA A 103 0.47 1.41 11.73
CA ALA A 103 -0.97 1.44 12.05
C ALA A 103 -1.78 2.10 10.93
N ILE A 104 -1.26 3.17 10.31
CA ILE A 104 -1.88 3.86 9.18
C ILE A 104 -1.95 2.93 7.95
N ALA A 105 -0.86 2.21 7.68
CA ALA A 105 -0.81 1.21 6.62
C ALA A 105 -1.94 0.17 6.76
N ILE A 106 -2.09 -0.42 7.95
CA ILE A 106 -3.17 -1.38 8.21
C ILE A 106 -4.55 -0.72 8.10
N SER A 107 -4.75 0.42 8.77
CA SER A 107 -6.02 1.14 8.81
C SER A 107 -6.51 1.59 7.43
N SER A 108 -5.59 1.93 6.51
CA SER A 108 -5.94 2.30 5.14
C SER A 108 -6.63 1.16 4.40
N VAL A 109 -6.08 -0.05 4.50
CA VAL A 109 -6.63 -1.25 3.86
C VAL A 109 -7.93 -1.68 4.53
N ASP A 110 -8.02 -1.59 5.86
CA ASP A 110 -9.26 -1.87 6.60
C ASP A 110 -10.38 -0.93 6.18
N SER A 111 -10.07 0.36 6.02
CA SER A 111 -11.01 1.36 5.55
C SER A 111 -11.52 1.03 4.15
N TRP A 112 -10.61 0.78 3.19
CA TRP A 112 -10.97 0.39 1.82
C TRP A 112 -11.78 -0.90 1.78
N PHE A 113 -11.38 -1.91 2.56
CA PHE A 113 -12.08 -3.19 2.61
C PHE A 113 -13.48 -3.07 3.22
N SER A 114 -13.68 -2.14 4.16
CA SER A 114 -14.96 -1.94 4.85
C SER A 114 -16.12 -1.54 3.92
N GLU A 115 -15.82 -1.05 2.71
CA GLU A 115 -16.81 -0.75 1.67
C GLU A 115 -17.58 -1.99 1.18
N VAL A 116 -17.09 -3.20 1.48
CA VAL A 116 -17.81 -4.47 1.23
C VAL A 116 -19.25 -4.47 1.76
N LYS A 117 -19.53 -3.67 2.79
CA LYS A 117 -20.88 -3.47 3.36
C LYS A 117 -21.88 -2.88 2.35
N GLY A 118 -21.41 -2.14 1.35
CA GLY A 118 -22.20 -1.56 0.28
C GLY A 118 -22.20 -2.37 -1.02
N PHE A 119 -21.33 -3.38 -1.13
CA PHE A 119 -21.12 -4.15 -2.34
C PHE A 119 -22.16 -5.26 -2.53
N ASN A 120 -22.70 -5.41 -3.74
CA ASN A 120 -23.65 -6.47 -4.07
C ASN A 120 -22.90 -7.70 -4.62
N VAL A 121 -23.29 -8.90 -4.20
CA VAL A 121 -22.68 -10.17 -4.64
C VAL A 121 -22.76 -10.35 -6.16
N SER A 122 -23.81 -9.85 -6.82
CA SER A 122 -23.95 -9.89 -8.29
C SER A 122 -22.77 -9.23 -9.01
N ASN A 123 -22.17 -8.20 -8.40
CA ASN A 123 -21.10 -7.42 -9.02
C ASN A 123 -19.75 -8.17 -9.01
N VAL A 124 -19.65 -9.35 -8.38
CA VAL A 124 -18.45 -10.19 -8.47
C VAL A 124 -18.23 -10.66 -9.91
N ALA A 125 -19.29 -11.08 -10.59
CA ALA A 125 -19.20 -11.62 -11.96
C ALA A 125 -19.25 -10.53 -13.04
N ASP A 126 -19.90 -9.41 -12.73
CA ASP A 126 -20.17 -8.31 -13.66
C ASP A 126 -20.04 -6.99 -12.89
N PHE A 127 -18.81 -6.46 -12.77
CA PHE A 127 -18.56 -5.28 -11.95
C PHE A 127 -19.26 -4.05 -12.50
N GLU A 128 -20.07 -3.42 -11.64
CA GLU A 128 -20.76 -2.16 -11.92
C GLU A 128 -20.47 -1.14 -10.82
N VAL A 129 -20.43 0.14 -11.21
CA VAL A 129 -20.27 1.27 -10.30
C VAL A 129 -21.64 1.83 -9.94
N ASP A 130 -21.99 1.80 -8.65
CA ASP A 130 -23.12 2.57 -8.12
C ASP A 130 -22.64 4.00 -7.78
N PRO A 131 -23.18 5.04 -8.42
CA PRO A 131 -22.77 6.42 -8.15
C PRO A 131 -23.08 6.90 -6.72
N ASN A 132 -23.89 6.16 -5.96
CA ASN A 132 -24.31 6.51 -4.60
C ASN A 132 -23.61 5.66 -3.53
N VAL A 133 -22.81 4.66 -3.91
CA VAL A 133 -22.15 3.75 -2.98
C VAL A 133 -20.69 3.55 -3.40
N VAL A 134 -19.76 3.98 -2.56
CA VAL A 134 -18.34 3.77 -2.82
C VAL A 134 -17.97 2.33 -2.49
N THR A 135 -17.50 1.61 -3.51
CA THR A 135 -17.01 0.22 -3.42
C THR A 135 -15.74 -0.01 -4.24
N GLY A 136 -15.24 1.04 -4.88
CA GLY A 136 -14.10 0.97 -5.78
C GLY A 136 -12.80 0.64 -5.06
N HIS A 137 -12.63 1.10 -3.82
CA HIS A 137 -11.43 0.79 -3.07
C HIS A 137 -11.42 -0.67 -2.64
N PHE A 138 -12.56 -1.17 -2.12
CA PHE A 138 -12.74 -2.59 -1.78
C PHE A 138 -12.49 -3.49 -3.00
N THR A 139 -13.12 -3.19 -4.13
CA THR A 139 -13.00 -4.02 -5.34
C THR A 139 -11.58 -4.04 -5.88
N GLN A 140 -10.83 -2.93 -5.78
CA GLN A 140 -9.41 -2.92 -6.13
C GLN A 140 -8.56 -3.76 -5.16
N VAL A 141 -8.83 -3.73 -3.85
CA VAL A 141 -8.14 -4.58 -2.85
C VAL A 141 -8.32 -6.05 -3.19
N ILE A 142 -9.50 -6.47 -3.63
CA ILE A 142 -9.82 -7.88 -3.89
C ILE A 142 -9.84 -8.27 -5.37
N TRP A 143 -9.27 -7.43 -6.25
CA TRP A 143 -9.26 -7.71 -7.68
C TRP A 143 -8.38 -8.93 -7.97
N GLY A 144 -8.97 -9.98 -8.55
CA GLY A 144 -8.35 -11.30 -8.69
C GLY A 144 -7.10 -11.30 -9.57
N LYS A 145 -7.07 -10.46 -10.61
CA LYS A 145 -5.94 -10.36 -11.54
C LYS A 145 -4.80 -9.48 -11.06
N SER A 146 -5.08 -8.50 -10.20
CA SER A 146 -4.09 -7.56 -9.67
C SER A 146 -3.14 -8.32 -8.73
N TYR A 147 -1.84 -8.13 -8.88
CA TYR A 147 -0.84 -8.95 -8.16
C TYR A 147 0.47 -8.23 -7.84
N ARG A 148 0.71 -7.03 -8.36
CA ARG A 148 1.79 -6.15 -7.95
C ARG A 148 1.21 -4.95 -7.19
N LEU A 149 1.82 -4.62 -6.07
CA LEU A 149 1.39 -3.59 -5.14
C LEU A 149 2.56 -2.70 -4.77
N GLY A 150 2.36 -1.39 -4.77
CA GLY A 150 3.32 -0.43 -4.22
C GLY A 150 2.57 0.69 -3.52
N CYS A 151 3.03 1.11 -2.34
CA CYS A 151 2.29 2.08 -1.52
C CYS A 151 3.23 3.08 -0.85
N ALA A 152 2.74 4.30 -0.64
CA ALA A 152 3.43 5.33 0.10
C ALA A 152 2.50 6.02 1.11
N ILE A 153 3.07 6.52 2.20
CA ILE A 153 2.37 7.23 3.26
C ILE A 153 3.16 8.51 3.54
N ALA A 154 2.62 9.65 3.10
CA ALA A 154 3.24 10.96 3.23
C ALA A 154 2.69 11.72 4.43
N HIS A 155 3.56 12.38 5.19
CA HIS A 155 3.13 13.28 6.26
C HIS A 155 2.90 14.68 5.69
N CYS A 156 1.69 15.21 5.87
CA CYS A 156 1.22 16.43 5.24
C CYS A 156 0.85 17.45 6.30
N SER A 157 1.51 18.62 6.29
CA SER A 157 1.12 19.76 7.15
C SER A 157 -0.35 20.16 6.94
N SER A 158 -0.82 20.02 5.70
CA SER A 158 -2.23 20.07 5.29
C SER A 158 -2.39 19.21 4.04
N ILE A 159 -3.57 18.61 3.85
CA ILE A 159 -3.93 17.92 2.60
C ILE A 159 -4.87 18.81 1.80
N GLU A 160 -4.42 19.27 0.62
CA GLU A 160 -5.20 20.14 -0.26
C GLU A 160 -6.46 19.42 -0.78
N ASN A 161 -7.57 20.15 -0.95
CA ASN A 161 -8.87 19.65 -1.39
C ASN A 161 -9.54 18.61 -0.45
N LEU A 162 -8.99 18.39 0.74
CA LEU A 162 -9.64 17.67 1.82
C LEU A 162 -10.34 18.65 2.77
N SER A 163 -11.46 18.23 3.36
CA SER A 163 -12.16 19.04 4.37
C SER A 163 -11.23 19.41 5.53
N SER A 164 -11.47 20.55 6.18
CA SER A 164 -10.75 20.97 7.39
C SER A 164 -10.76 19.88 8.46
N GLY A 165 -9.67 19.72 9.22
CA GLY A 165 -9.51 18.69 10.25
C GLY A 165 -8.45 17.63 9.95
N PHE A 166 -7.68 17.80 8.87
CA PHE A 166 -6.57 16.94 8.47
C PHE A 166 -5.22 17.66 8.48
N ASP A 167 -5.10 18.70 9.31
CA ASP A 167 -3.83 19.39 9.54
C ASP A 167 -2.85 18.45 10.25
N ASN A 168 -1.59 18.45 9.81
CA ASN A 168 -0.56 17.50 10.23
C ASN A 168 -1.05 16.03 10.15
N GLY A 169 -1.75 15.71 9.06
CA GLY A 169 -2.26 14.38 8.77
C GLY A 169 -1.34 13.58 7.87
N TYR A 170 -1.71 12.32 7.63
CA TYR A 170 -1.03 11.44 6.69
C TYR A 170 -1.92 11.15 5.49
N PHE A 171 -1.30 11.14 4.30
CA PHE A 171 -1.93 10.77 3.03
C PHE A 171 -1.29 9.48 2.52
N ALA A 172 -2.08 8.41 2.49
CA ALA A 172 -1.68 7.11 2.00
C ALA A 172 -2.19 6.89 0.57
N VAL A 173 -1.32 6.37 -0.29
CA VAL A 173 -1.60 6.01 -1.68
C VAL A 173 -1.10 4.60 -1.91
N CYS A 174 -1.92 3.73 -2.49
CA CYS A 174 -1.49 2.42 -2.99
C CYS A 174 -1.83 2.32 -4.48
N ASN A 175 -0.84 1.93 -5.28
CA ASN A 175 -1.00 1.63 -6.70
C ASN A 175 -0.97 0.11 -6.93
N TYR A 176 -1.77 -0.34 -7.89
CA TYR A 176 -2.04 -1.74 -8.17
C TYR A 176 -1.81 -2.07 -9.64
N GLU A 177 -1.10 -3.16 -9.91
CA GLU A 177 -0.89 -3.68 -11.25
C GLU A 177 -1.12 -5.22 -11.33
N ASP A 178 -1.83 -5.75 -12.32
CA ASP A 178 -2.65 -5.03 -13.29
C ASP A 178 -3.76 -4.23 -12.60
N ARG A 179 -4.18 -3.14 -13.23
CA ARG A 179 -5.33 -2.32 -12.82
C ARG A 179 -6.58 -3.19 -12.61
N GLY A 180 -7.38 -2.85 -11.60
CA GLY A 180 -8.70 -3.43 -11.37
C GLY A 180 -9.85 -2.57 -11.91
N ASN A 181 -11.03 -2.78 -11.34
CA ASN A 181 -12.23 -1.96 -11.52
C ASN A 181 -12.65 -1.74 -12.98
N TYR A 182 -12.41 -2.74 -13.84
CA TYR A 182 -12.94 -2.73 -15.20
C TYR A 182 -14.45 -3.00 -15.16
N ILE A 183 -15.23 -2.03 -15.63
CA ILE A 183 -16.68 -2.18 -15.75
C ILE A 183 -16.99 -3.38 -16.65
N SER A 184 -17.99 -4.16 -16.22
CA SER A 184 -18.43 -5.40 -16.84
C SER A 184 -17.41 -6.53 -16.91
N TRP A 185 -16.35 -6.43 -16.10
CA TRP A 185 -15.43 -7.54 -15.87
C TRP A 185 -15.70 -8.16 -14.51
N PRO A 186 -15.37 -9.44 -14.31
CA PRO A 186 -15.44 -10.03 -12.99
C PRO A 186 -14.38 -9.40 -12.08
N VAL A 187 -14.75 -9.09 -10.83
CA VAL A 187 -13.78 -8.69 -9.79
C VAL A 187 -12.80 -9.83 -9.54
N TYR A 188 -13.31 -11.06 -9.50
CA TYR A 188 -12.55 -12.31 -9.56
C TYR A 188 -13.44 -13.42 -10.15
N THR A 189 -12.83 -14.51 -10.61
CA THR A 189 -13.60 -15.64 -11.15
C THR A 189 -14.13 -16.50 -10.01
N SER A 190 -15.45 -16.54 -9.84
CA SER A 190 -16.08 -17.46 -8.88
C SER A 190 -15.84 -18.93 -9.25
N GLY A 191 -15.57 -19.79 -8.27
CA GLY A 191 -15.40 -21.23 -8.45
C GLY A 191 -14.65 -21.90 -7.30
N ASP A 192 -14.29 -23.18 -7.49
CA ASP A 192 -13.48 -23.91 -6.52
C ASP A 192 -12.14 -23.20 -6.29
N ILE A 193 -11.72 -23.10 -5.03
CA ILE A 193 -10.50 -22.37 -4.63
C ILE A 193 -9.32 -22.83 -5.47
N CYS A 194 -8.59 -21.87 -6.05
CA CYS A 194 -7.42 -22.09 -6.91
C CYS A 194 -7.65 -22.93 -8.19
N SER A 195 -8.89 -23.29 -8.55
CA SER A 195 -9.17 -24.13 -9.74
C SER A 195 -8.84 -23.47 -11.07
N LYS A 196 -8.57 -22.16 -11.07
CA LYS A 196 -8.20 -21.34 -12.24
C LYS A 196 -6.99 -20.45 -11.96
N CYS A 197 -6.08 -20.88 -11.09
CA CYS A 197 -4.82 -20.16 -10.93
C CYS A 197 -4.07 -20.04 -12.27
N PRO A 198 -3.50 -18.86 -12.61
CA PRO A 198 -2.76 -18.68 -13.85
C PRO A 198 -1.55 -19.61 -13.95
N ASP A 199 -1.17 -19.94 -15.19
CA ASP A 199 0.03 -20.73 -15.45
C ASP A 199 1.27 -20.11 -14.79
N GLY A 200 2.12 -20.97 -14.20
CA GLY A 200 3.32 -20.54 -13.49
C GLY A 200 3.09 -20.08 -12.05
N THR A 201 1.86 -20.19 -11.52
CA THR A 201 1.55 -19.96 -10.09
C THR A 201 1.25 -21.25 -9.34
N THR A 202 1.43 -21.24 -8.03
CA THR A 202 1.02 -22.31 -7.10
C THR A 202 -0.12 -21.83 -6.20
N CYS A 203 -0.98 -22.75 -5.77
CA CYS A 203 -2.00 -22.45 -4.77
C CYS A 203 -1.41 -22.53 -3.38
N GLU A 204 -1.34 -21.39 -2.68
CA GLU A 204 -0.87 -21.29 -1.31
C GLU A 204 -1.88 -20.50 -0.47
N ASP A 205 -2.41 -21.16 0.56
CA ASP A 205 -3.39 -20.57 1.48
C ASP A 205 -4.51 -19.82 0.74
N SER A 206 -5.12 -20.51 -0.24
CA SER A 206 -6.22 -20.06 -1.09
C SER A 206 -5.91 -18.93 -2.08
N LEU A 207 -4.63 -18.60 -2.28
CA LEU A 207 -4.18 -17.61 -3.25
C LEU A 207 -3.26 -18.24 -4.30
N CYS A 208 -3.28 -17.70 -5.51
CA CYS A 208 -2.33 -18.03 -6.57
C CYS A 208 -1.05 -17.19 -6.37
N VAL A 209 0.06 -17.84 -6.05
CA VAL A 209 1.35 -17.22 -5.69
C VAL A 209 2.40 -17.52 -6.75
N LEU A 210 3.28 -16.56 -7.10
CA LEU A 210 4.41 -16.86 -7.97
C LEU A 210 5.52 -17.59 -7.19
N PRO A 211 6.19 -18.58 -7.79
CA PRO A 211 7.36 -19.21 -7.19
C PRO A 211 8.46 -18.17 -6.95
N LEU A 212 9.10 -18.24 -5.77
CA LEU A 212 10.16 -17.31 -5.32
C LEU A 212 11.32 -17.15 -6.33
N GLU A 213 11.56 -18.16 -7.17
CA GLU A 213 12.62 -18.19 -8.18
C GLU A 213 12.33 -17.35 -9.44
N SER A 214 11.10 -16.85 -9.64
CA SER A 214 10.74 -16.03 -10.81
C SER A 214 11.34 -14.61 -10.77
N THR A 215 12.01 -14.23 -9.67
CA THR A 215 12.61 -12.89 -9.47
C THR A 215 14.06 -12.79 -9.95
N THR A 216 14.72 -13.90 -10.29
CA THR A 216 16.15 -13.91 -10.67
C THR A 216 16.41 -13.94 -12.18
N ALA A 217 15.37 -14.09 -13.01
CA ALA A 217 15.52 -14.40 -14.43
C ALA A 217 15.79 -13.20 -15.37
N SER A 218 15.83 -11.94 -14.89
CA SER A 218 16.07 -10.77 -15.75
C SER A 218 17.41 -10.05 -15.55
N VAL A 219 18.26 -10.48 -14.62
CA VAL A 219 19.65 -9.97 -14.56
C VAL A 219 20.53 -10.80 -15.49
N GLN A 220 20.42 -10.55 -16.80
CA GLN A 220 21.45 -11.01 -17.73
C GLN A 220 22.74 -10.24 -17.42
N SER A 221 23.66 -10.93 -16.77
CA SER A 221 25.06 -10.57 -16.59
C SER A 221 25.74 -10.41 -17.95
N THR A 222 25.90 -9.16 -18.41
CA THR A 222 26.96 -8.83 -19.37
C THR A 222 28.22 -8.56 -18.57
N THR A 223 29.09 -9.57 -18.47
CA THR A 223 30.45 -9.40 -17.95
C THR A 223 31.27 -8.58 -18.93
N GLU A 224 31.40 -7.28 -18.70
CA GLU A 224 32.59 -6.55 -19.17
C GLU A 224 33.66 -6.61 -18.10
N GLU A 225 34.80 -7.17 -18.49
CA GLU A 225 36.01 -7.36 -17.69
C GLU A 225 36.65 -5.99 -17.43
N TYR A 226 36.40 -5.39 -16.26
CA TYR A 226 37.11 -4.20 -15.81
C TYR A 226 38.26 -4.60 -14.87
N SER A 227 39.49 -4.49 -15.37
CA SER A 227 40.71 -4.72 -14.60
C SER A 227 40.92 -3.61 -13.57
N VAL A 228 40.73 -3.91 -12.29
CA VAL A 228 41.07 -3.00 -11.19
C VAL A 228 42.54 -3.20 -10.81
N GLN A 229 43.37 -2.19 -11.04
CA GLN A 229 44.73 -2.15 -10.49
C GLN A 229 44.67 -1.86 -8.99
N SER A 230 45.32 -2.74 -8.22
CA SER A 230 45.47 -2.67 -6.77
C SER A 230 46.51 -1.61 -6.39
N THR A 231 46.08 -0.60 -5.62
CA THR A 231 46.96 0.21 -4.78
C THR A 231 46.60 -0.08 -3.33
N THR A 232 47.50 -0.76 -2.63
CA THR A 232 47.39 -1.08 -1.20
C THR A 232 47.76 0.15 -0.37
N GLU A 233 46.79 0.75 0.32
CA GLU A 233 47.06 1.53 1.53
C GLU A 233 46.52 0.78 2.74
N GLU A 234 47.44 0.50 3.66
CA GLU A 234 47.29 -0.31 4.85
C GLU A 234 46.78 0.59 5.99
N TYR A 235 45.56 0.33 6.49
CA TYR A 235 45.04 0.96 7.71
C TYR A 235 44.92 -0.08 8.82
N PRO A 236 45.43 0.20 10.04
CA PRO A 236 45.52 -0.78 11.12
C PRO A 236 44.16 -1.01 11.78
N VAL A 237 43.79 -2.28 11.90
CA VAL A 237 42.62 -2.78 12.63
C VAL A 237 42.93 -2.79 14.13
N GLN A 238 42.19 -2.02 14.92
CA GLN A 238 42.15 -2.18 16.38
C GLN A 238 41.02 -3.12 16.78
N SER A 239 41.38 -4.16 17.51
CA SER A 239 40.50 -5.17 18.09
C SER A 239 39.90 -4.67 19.40
N THR A 240 38.57 -4.69 19.52
CA THR A 240 37.88 -4.68 20.81
C THR A 240 36.83 -5.78 20.81
N THR A 241 37.09 -6.80 21.63
CA THR A 241 36.16 -7.84 22.02
C THR A 241 35.29 -7.30 23.15
N GLU A 242 33.96 -7.31 22.98
CA GLU A 242 33.05 -7.25 24.12
C GLU A 242 32.01 -8.38 24.04
N GLU A 243 31.76 -8.91 25.22
CA GLU A 243 31.23 -10.22 25.54
C GLU A 243 29.70 -10.15 25.72
N TYR A 244 29.04 -11.23 25.32
CA TYR A 244 27.60 -11.44 25.41
C TYR A 244 27.16 -11.66 26.86
N SER A 245 26.07 -11.01 27.28
CA SER A 245 25.31 -11.42 28.48
C SER A 245 23.80 -11.32 28.24
N THR A 246 23.16 -12.48 28.25
CA THR A 246 21.70 -12.65 28.33
C THR A 246 21.22 -12.49 29.76
N GLN A 247 20.14 -11.73 29.95
CA GLN A 247 19.23 -11.95 31.08
C GLN A 247 17.77 -11.83 30.64
N SER A 248 17.03 -12.89 30.96
CA SER A 248 15.58 -12.99 30.88
C SER A 248 14.92 -12.30 32.08
N THR A 249 13.84 -11.58 31.85
CA THR A 249 12.80 -11.34 32.86
C THR A 249 11.42 -11.38 32.20
N THR A 250 10.61 -12.31 32.68
CA THR A 250 9.16 -12.39 32.52
C THR A 250 8.47 -11.30 33.34
N GLU A 251 7.44 -10.67 32.81
CA GLU A 251 6.33 -10.15 33.62
C GLU A 251 5.04 -10.04 32.79
N GLU A 252 3.99 -10.67 33.31
CA GLU A 252 2.59 -10.55 32.89
C GLU A 252 2.06 -9.16 33.25
N GLY A 253 1.24 -8.58 32.38
CA GLY A 253 0.57 -7.32 32.66
C GLY A 253 -0.53 -7.01 31.65
N SER A 254 -1.77 -7.22 32.07
CA SER A 254 -3.02 -6.83 31.43
C SER A 254 -3.14 -5.33 31.14
N GLY A 255 -3.70 -4.97 29.98
CA GLY A 255 -4.24 -3.65 29.65
C GLY A 255 -4.90 -3.70 28.27
N GLU A 256 -6.23 -3.74 28.19
CA GLU A 256 -7.11 -2.58 27.95
C GLU A 256 -7.01 -2.03 26.51
N GLU A 257 -8.02 -2.34 25.70
CA GLU A 257 -8.23 -1.77 24.36
C GLU A 257 -8.46 -0.26 24.47
N GLY A 258 -7.37 0.51 24.36
CA GLY A 258 -7.43 1.94 24.10
C GLY A 258 -7.67 2.18 22.62
N GLY A 259 -8.93 2.39 22.23
CA GLY A 259 -9.26 2.88 20.89
C GLY A 259 -8.67 4.28 20.67
N VAL A 260 -7.71 4.39 19.76
CA VAL A 260 -7.17 5.69 19.32
C VAL A 260 -8.22 6.37 18.44
N THR A 261 -8.65 7.55 18.87
CA THR A 261 -9.70 8.37 18.23
C THR A 261 -9.06 9.33 17.22
N GLY A 262 -8.53 8.80 16.13
CA GLY A 262 -8.11 9.59 14.97
C GLY A 262 -9.31 10.00 14.11
N THR A 263 -9.28 11.19 13.50
CA THR A 263 -10.28 11.55 12.48
C THR A 263 -9.83 10.95 11.16
N THR A 264 -10.61 10.04 10.61
CA THR A 264 -10.34 9.40 9.32
C THR A 264 -11.32 9.92 8.27
N VAL A 265 -10.87 10.09 7.03
CA VAL A 265 -11.78 10.11 5.88
C VAL A 265 -11.76 8.73 5.27
N GLY A 266 -12.69 7.89 5.73
CA GLY A 266 -13.27 6.80 4.95
C GLY A 266 -14.37 7.33 4.02
N PRO A 267 -15.10 6.47 3.28
CA PRO A 267 -15.53 6.56 1.86
C PRO A 267 -16.35 7.77 1.35
N ASP A 268 -16.30 8.93 1.98
CA ASP A 268 -17.00 10.11 1.52
C ASP A 268 -16.07 11.02 0.71
N ASN A 269 -16.27 11.01 -0.62
CA ASN A 269 -15.98 12.08 -1.59
C ASN A 269 -14.80 11.94 -2.57
N VAL A 270 -14.25 10.75 -2.83
CA VAL A 270 -13.38 10.55 -4.02
C VAL A 270 -14.00 9.56 -4.97
N LYS A 271 -14.41 10.05 -6.14
CA LYS A 271 -14.90 9.23 -7.24
C LYS A 271 -13.71 8.50 -7.86
N ILE A 272 -13.73 7.18 -7.82
CA ILE A 272 -12.81 6.34 -8.59
C ILE A 272 -13.40 6.20 -10.00
N PHE A 273 -12.63 6.55 -11.03
CA PHE A 273 -12.93 6.27 -12.43
C PHE A 273 -11.79 5.47 -13.05
#